data_AF-A0A529ZCG6-F1
#
_entry.id   AF-A0A529ZCG6-F1
#
_cell.length_a   1.000
_cell.length_b   1.000
_cell.length_c   1.000
_cell.angle_alpha   90.00
_cell.angle_beta   90.00
_cell.angle_gamma   90.00
#
_symmetry.space_group_name_H-M   'P 1'
#
loop_
_entity.id
_entity.type
_entity.pdbx_description
1 polymer ?
#
loop_
_entity_poly.entity_id
_entity_poly.type
_entity_poly.pdbx_seq_one_letter_code
_entity_poly.pdbx_strand_id
1 'polypeptide(L)'
;GAIFKANVTDPSNYRAAGHLDQWLKRRGIVALSGIDTRALTVLIREKGMPNAVIAHAPDGVFDIEDLKRQAAAWSGLIGLDLAKEVTSGQ
;
A
#
# COMPACT_ATOMS: atom_id res chain seq x y z
N GLY A 1 1.04 -0.57 2.47
CA GLY A 1 -0.15 0.06 1.86
C GLY A 1 -0.96 -0.96 1.11
N ALA A 2 -2.07 -0.54 0.47
CA ALA A 2 -2.91 -1.42 -0.34
C ALA A 2 -3.33 -0.76 -1.67
N ILE A 3 -3.52 -1.56 -2.72
CA ILE A 3 -3.96 -1.07 -4.05
C ILE A 3 -5.14 -1.92 -4.51
N PHE A 4 -6.23 -1.26 -4.90
CA PHE A 4 -7.48 -1.88 -5.32
C PHE A 4 -7.89 -1.44 -6.73
N LYS A 5 -8.49 -2.37 -7.47
CA LYS A 5 -9.07 -2.07 -8.79
C LYS A 5 -10.36 -1.29 -8.68
N ALA A 6 -11.29 -1.78 -7.88
CA ALA A 6 -12.63 -1.21 -7.75
C ALA A 6 -12.67 -0.18 -6.62
N ASN A 7 -13.65 0.72 -6.70
CA ASN A 7 -13.99 1.61 -5.59
C ASN A 7 -14.45 0.78 -4.40
N VAL A 8 -14.13 1.26 -3.19
CA VAL A 8 -14.62 0.66 -1.96
C VAL A 8 -16.10 1.00 -1.83
N THR A 9 -16.94 -0.03 -1.74
CA THR A 9 -18.39 0.09 -1.53
C THR A 9 -18.76 -0.35 -0.12
N ASP A 10 -20.01 -0.08 0.26
CA ASP A 10 -20.55 -0.58 1.52
C ASP A 10 -20.46 -2.11 1.63
N PRO A 11 -20.09 -2.64 2.81
CA PRO A 11 -20.00 -4.07 3.00
C PRO A 11 -21.40 -4.70 3.08
N SER A 12 -21.64 -5.72 2.27
CA SER A 12 -22.89 -6.48 2.26
C SER A 12 -22.67 -7.92 2.73
N ASN A 13 -22.33 -8.10 4.00
CA ASN A 13 -22.12 -9.41 4.61
C ASN A 13 -22.53 -9.40 6.09
N TYR A 14 -23.21 -10.45 6.58
CA TYR A 14 -23.64 -10.55 7.98
C TYR A 14 -22.48 -10.55 8.99
N ARG A 15 -21.27 -10.88 8.54
CA ARG A 15 -20.04 -10.86 9.36
C ARG A 15 -19.30 -9.53 9.29
N ALA A 16 -19.82 -8.54 8.58
CA ALA A 16 -19.15 -7.25 8.43
C ALA A 16 -19.04 -6.56 9.81
N ALA A 17 -17.80 -6.35 10.27
CA ALA A 17 -17.50 -5.65 11.51
C ALA A 17 -17.28 -4.14 11.32
N GLY A 18 -17.39 -3.64 10.08
CA GLY A 18 -17.22 -2.23 9.74
C GLY A 18 -16.81 -2.00 8.29
N HIS A 19 -16.74 -0.74 7.90
CA HIS A 19 -16.36 -0.33 6.54
C HIS A 19 -14.83 -0.42 6.33
N LEU A 20 -14.39 -0.87 5.15
CA LEU A 20 -12.98 -1.09 4.82
C LEU A 20 -12.15 0.21 4.92
N ASP A 21 -12.66 1.33 4.40
CA ASP A 21 -12.01 2.65 4.51
C ASP A 21 -11.70 3.03 5.97
N GLN A 22 -12.69 2.88 6.86
CA GLN A 22 -12.50 3.20 8.27
C GLN A 22 -11.47 2.26 8.93
N TRP A 23 -11.46 0.99 8.55
CA TRP A 23 -10.50 0.02 9.08
C TRP A 23 -9.06 0.37 8.67
N LEU A 24 -8.84 0.77 7.41
CA LEU A 24 -7.54 1.21 6.90
C LEU A 24 -7.06 2.47 7.62
N LYS A 25 -7.93 3.48 7.76
CA LYS A 25 -7.65 4.73 8.48
C LYS A 25 -7.26 4.49 9.94
N ARG A 26 -8.02 3.65 10.66
CA ARG A 26 -7.71 3.31 12.08
C ARG A 26 -6.34 2.66 12.26
N ARG A 27 -5.84 1.95 11.25
CA ARG A 27 -4.53 1.27 11.29
C ARG A 27 -3.39 2.08 10.66
N GLY A 28 -3.65 3.30 10.21
CA GLY A 28 -2.65 4.12 9.53
C GLY A 28 -2.19 3.53 8.18
N ILE A 29 -3.00 2.70 7.54
CA ILE A 29 -2.64 2.05 6.27
C ILE A 29 -3.10 2.93 5.11
N VAL A 30 -2.14 3.47 4.34
CA VAL A 30 -2.44 4.21 3.11
C VAL A 30 -2.83 3.23 1.99
N ALA A 31 -3.91 3.53 1.27
CA ALA A 31 -4.40 2.73 0.17
C ALA A 31 -4.94 3.56 -1.01
N LEU A 32 -4.92 2.98 -2.21
CA LEU A 32 -5.45 3.56 -3.45
C LEU A 32 -6.50 2.63 -4.07
N SER A 33 -7.57 3.20 -4.63
CA SER A 33 -8.60 2.47 -5.40
C SER A 33 -8.76 3.07 -6.80
N GLY A 34 -9.31 2.29 -7.74
CA GLY A 34 -9.50 2.74 -9.13
C GLY A 34 -8.26 2.58 -10.01
N ILE A 35 -7.24 1.86 -9.53
CA ILE A 35 -6.00 1.61 -10.27
C ILE A 35 -6.15 0.38 -11.17
N ASP A 36 -5.58 0.41 -12.37
CA ASP A 36 -5.47 -0.80 -13.19
C ASP A 36 -4.44 -1.76 -12.58
N THR A 37 -4.91 -2.57 -11.63
CA THR A 37 -4.09 -3.58 -10.98
C THR A 37 -3.64 -4.68 -11.94
N ARG A 38 -4.30 -4.85 -13.10
CA ARG A 38 -3.88 -5.81 -14.12
C ARG A 38 -2.64 -5.30 -14.84
N ALA A 39 -2.65 -4.05 -15.29
CA ALA A 39 -1.47 -3.40 -15.87
C ALA A 39 -0.29 -3.39 -14.88
N LEU A 40 -0.56 -3.09 -13.60
CA LEU A 40 0.45 -3.15 -12.55
C LEU A 40 1.03 -4.56 -12.37
N THR A 41 0.18 -5.58 -12.36
CA THR A 41 0.62 -6.98 -12.23
C THR A 41 1.45 -7.42 -13.44
N VAL A 42 1.06 -6.99 -14.66
CA VAL A 42 1.83 -7.24 -15.89
C VAL A 42 3.22 -6.62 -15.78
N LEU A 43 3.29 -5.36 -15.34
CA LEU A 43 4.55 -4.65 -15.16
C LEU A 43 5.49 -5.37 -14.16
N ILE A 44 4.96 -5.80 -13.01
CA ILE A 44 5.72 -6.53 -11.99
C ILE A 44 6.22 -7.88 -12.55
N ARG A 45 5.38 -8.58 -13.31
CA ARG A 45 5.76 -9.87 -13.91
C ARG A 45 6.88 -9.72 -14.95
N GLU A 46 6.85 -8.66 -15.75
CA GLU A 46 7.81 -8.45 -16.83
C GLU A 46 9.13 -7.85 -16.36
N LYS A 47 9.08 -6.92 -15.39
CA LYS A 47 10.26 -6.14 -14.96
C LYS A 47 10.77 -6.51 -13.57
N GLY A 48 10.10 -7.41 -12.86
CA GLY A 48 10.35 -7.70 -11.45
C GLY A 48 9.65 -6.70 -10.52
N MET A 49 9.73 -6.97 -9.21
CA MET A 49 9.06 -6.14 -8.20
C MET A 49 9.78 -4.79 -8.04
N PRO A 50 9.12 -3.65 -8.35
CA PRO A 50 9.71 -2.35 -8.12
C PRO A 50 9.57 -1.93 -6.65
N ASN A 51 10.50 -1.11 -6.19
CA ASN A 51 10.30 -0.31 -4.99
C ASN A 51 9.25 0.77 -5.29
N ALA A 52 8.26 0.92 -4.42
CA ALA A 52 7.16 1.86 -4.62
C ALA A 52 6.78 2.53 -3.30
N VAL A 53 6.36 3.79 -3.41
CA VAL A 53 5.86 4.61 -2.30
C VAL A 53 4.43 5.00 -2.60
N ILE A 54 3.56 4.90 -1.59
CA ILE A 54 2.18 5.40 -1.65
C ILE A 54 2.10 6.58 -0.69
N ALA A 55 1.80 7.76 -1.22
CA ALA A 55 1.66 8.99 -0.45
C ALA A 55 0.20 9.45 -0.39
N HIS A 56 -0.19 9.98 0.75
CA HIS A 56 -1.49 10.63 0.95
C HIS A 56 -1.26 11.97 1.64
N ALA A 57 -1.62 13.05 0.94
CA ALA A 57 -1.48 14.42 1.41
C ALA A 57 -2.87 15.10 1.36
N PRO A 58 -3.49 15.41 2.52
CA PRO A 58 -4.82 16.04 2.57
C PRO A 58 -4.88 17.43 1.93
N ASP A 59 -3.75 18.13 1.91
CA ASP A 59 -3.54 19.45 1.30
C ASP A 59 -3.30 19.36 -0.22
N GLY A 60 -3.17 18.15 -0.78
CA GLY A 60 -2.95 17.92 -2.19
C GLY A 60 -1.54 18.30 -2.69
N VAL A 61 -0.62 18.63 -1.78
CA VAL A 61 0.76 18.98 -2.12
C VAL A 61 1.60 17.71 -2.12
N PHE A 62 2.07 17.30 -3.30
CA PHE A 62 2.93 16.14 -3.46
C PHE A 62 4.26 16.54 -4.09
N ASP A 63 5.37 16.28 -3.40
CA ASP A 63 6.70 16.36 -3.98
C ASP A 63 7.03 15.03 -4.67
N ILE A 64 6.74 14.99 -5.98
CA ILE A 64 6.94 13.79 -6.79
C ILE A 64 8.43 13.40 -6.84
N GLU A 65 9.35 14.37 -6.82
CA GLU A 65 10.78 14.09 -6.89
C GLU A 65 11.30 13.51 -5.58
N ASP A 66 10.82 14.02 -4.44
CA ASP A 66 11.09 13.40 -3.14
C ASP A 66 10.52 11.97 -3.06
N LEU A 67 9.29 11.74 -3.53
CA LEU A 67 8.68 10.40 -3.51
C LEU A 67 9.47 9.39 -4.38
N LYS A 68 9.95 9.82 -5.55
CA LYS A 68 10.83 8.99 -6.39
C LYS A 68 12.15 8.71 -5.70
N ARG A 69 12.74 9.72 -5.05
CA ARG A 69 13.98 9.56 -4.27
C ARG A 69 13.79 8.57 -3.14
N GLN A 70 12.70 8.65 -2.38
CA GLN A 70 12.39 7.70 -1.31
C GLN A 70 12.24 6.26 -1.86
N ALA A 71 11.51 6.09 -2.98
CA ALA A 71 11.36 4.79 -3.61
C ALA A 71 12.70 4.21 -4.08
N ALA A 72 13.57 5.04 -4.66
CA ALA A 72 14.90 4.62 -5.11
C ALA A 72 15.87 4.36 -3.96
N ALA A 73 15.77 5.11 -2.86
CA ALA A 73 16.65 4.99 -1.70
C ALA A 73 16.34 3.78 -0.81
N TRP A 74 15.14 3.19 -0.92
CA TRP A 74 14.78 2.02 -0.12
C TRP A 74 15.63 0.81 -0.53
N SER A 75 16.35 0.24 0.45
CA SER A 75 17.29 -0.88 0.25
C SER A 75 16.64 -2.20 -0.19
N GLY A 76 15.30 -2.24 -0.27
CA GLY A 76 14.54 -3.44 -0.62
C GLY A 76 14.49 -4.45 0.53
N LEU A 77 13.88 -5.61 0.26
CA LEU A 77 13.65 -6.68 1.24
C LEU A 77 14.82 -7.66 1.39
N ILE A 78 15.76 -7.65 0.46
CA ILE A 78 16.85 -8.64 0.41
C ILE A 78 17.81 -8.35 1.57
N GLY A 79 17.93 -9.29 2.51
CA GLY A 79 18.81 -9.17 3.67
C GLY A 79 18.21 -8.48 4.89
N LEU A 80 16.92 -8.09 4.85
CA LEU A 80 16.20 -7.58 6.02
C LEU A 80 15.58 -8.74 6.82
N ASP A 81 15.91 -8.82 8.12
CA ASP A 81 15.30 -9.75 9.06
C ASP A 81 14.04 -9.13 9.68
N LEU A 82 12.93 -9.23 8.95
CA LEU A 82 11.63 -8.72 9.38
C LEU A 82 10.98 -9.58 10.48
N ALA A 83 11.46 -10.81 10.71
CA ALA A 83 10.89 -11.70 11.71
C ALA A 83 11.08 -11.13 13.13
N LYS A 84 12.22 -10.46 13.38
CA LYS A 84 12.48 -9.75 14.63
C LYS A 84 11.51 -8.62 14.91
N GLU A 85 11.01 -7.94 13.87
CA GLU A 85 10.12 -6.79 14.03
C GLU A 85 8.68 -7.19 14.37
N VAL A 86 8.27 -8.41 14.02
CA VAL A 86 6.89 -8.89 14.17
C VAL A 86 6.73 -10.01 15.19
N THR A 87 7.82 -10.46 15.81
CA THR A 87 7.76 -11.48 16.87
C THR A 87 7.04 -10.94 18.11
N SER A 88 6.31 -11.79 18.81
CA SER A 88 5.73 -11.42 20.11
C SER A 88 6.82 -11.43 21.17
N GLY A 89 6.97 -10.33 21.92
CA GLY A 89 7.68 -10.38 23.20
C GLY A 89 6.90 -11.27 24.16
N GLN A 90 7.58 -12.26 24.75
CA GLN A 90 7.07 -12.94 25.95
C GLN A 90 7.24 -12.01 27.16
#